data_AF-A0A8J3RSV0-F1
#
_entry.id   AF-A0A8J3RSV0-F1
#
_cell.length_a   1.000
_cell.length_b   1.000
_cell.length_c   1.000
_cell.angle_alpha   90.00
_cell.angle_beta   90.00
_cell.angle_gamma   90.00
#
_symmetry.space_group_name_H-M   'P 1'
#
loop_
_entity.id
_entity.type
_entity.pdbx_description
1 polymer ?
#
loop_
_entity_poly.entity_id
_entity_poly.type
_entity_poly.pdbx_seq_one_letter_code
_entity_poly.pdbx_strand_id
1 'polypeptide(L)' 'MLIGLAPMEGIDVGIDRRSPVSWPVYERHGAFPYSGDLISVTYLPGEPADYDPREVLAALRAAAESYD' A
#
# COMPACT_ATOMS: atom_id res chain seq x y z
N MET A 1 -0.66 -14.55 -11.83
CA MET A 1 -1.53 -13.55 -11.20
C MET A 1 -0.88 -13.19 -9.87
N LEU A 2 -0.36 -11.96 -9.72
CA LEU A 2 0.42 -11.57 -8.55
C LEU A 2 -0.49 -11.13 -7.40
N ILE A 3 -1.44 -11.98 -7.02
CA ILE A 3 -2.20 -11.80 -5.79
C ILE A 3 -1.23 -12.13 -4.65
N GLY A 4 -0.76 -11.08 -3.96
CA GLY A 4 0.21 -11.19 -2.86
C GLY A 4 1.55 -10.45 -3.02
N LEU A 5 1.78 -9.69 -4.10
CA LEU A 5 3.02 -8.90 -4.27
C LEU A 5 2.95 -7.44 -3.82
N ALA A 6 1.85 -7.00 -3.21
CA ALA A 6 1.85 -5.74 -2.45
C ALA A 6 1.02 -5.87 -1.17
N PRO A 7 1.27 -6.86 -0.29
CA PRO A 7 0.37 -7.08 0.83
C PRO A 7 0.54 -6.08 1.99
N MET A 8 1.53 -5.18 2.01
CA MET A 8 1.87 -4.50 3.28
C MET A 8 2.45 -3.09 3.23
N GLU A 9 2.47 -2.37 2.10
CA GLU A 9 2.81 -0.94 2.22
C GLU A 9 1.62 -0.21 2.82
N GLY A 10 1.73 0.08 4.11
CA GLY A 10 0.78 0.90 4.84
C GLY A 10 0.73 2.33 4.30
N ILE A 11 0.00 3.19 5.01
CA ILE A 11 -0.07 4.60 4.65
C ILE A 11 1.23 5.29 5.08
N ASP A 12 2.02 5.71 4.10
CA ASP A 12 3.21 6.53 4.27
C ASP A 12 2.85 8.01 4.07
N VAL A 13 3.28 8.89 4.99
CA VAL A 13 3.02 10.33 4.93
C VAL A 13 4.33 11.11 4.87
N GLY A 14 4.45 11.97 3.87
CA GLY A 14 5.63 12.81 3.67
C GLY A 14 6.85 12.09 3.10
N ILE A 15 6.84 10.76 2.96
CA ILE A 15 7.91 9.99 2.31
C ILE A 15 7.43 8.56 2.06
N ASP A 16 7.55 8.09 0.82
CA ASP A 16 7.28 6.70 0.45
C ASP A 16 8.61 5.97 0.22
N ARG A 17 8.87 4.94 1.03
CA ARG A 17 10.17 4.24 1.03
C ARG A 17 10.18 2.99 0.17
N ARG A 18 9.02 2.51 -0.28
CA ARG A 18 8.87 1.12 -0.74
C ARG A 18 7.98 0.94 -1.98
N SER A 19 7.22 1.95 -2.41
CA SER A 19 6.37 1.90 -3.62
C SER A 19 7.10 2.35 -4.90
N PRO A 20 6.56 2.11 -6.11
CA PRO A 20 7.29 2.26 -7.36
C PRO A 20 7.69 3.72 -7.57
N VAL A 21 9.01 3.91 -7.46
CA VAL A 21 9.62 5.22 -7.48
C VAL A 21 9.54 5.82 -8.88
N SER A 22 9.28 7.12 -8.97
CA SER A 22 9.71 7.87 -10.15
C SER A 22 11.24 7.83 -10.18
N TRP A 23 11.81 6.94 -11.00
CA TRP A 23 13.27 6.76 -11.09
C TRP A 23 14.04 8.07 -11.29
N PRO A 24 13.61 8.99 -12.16
CA PRO A 24 14.29 10.28 -12.30
C PRO A 24 14.31 11.11 -11.01
N VAL A 25 13.32 10.98 -10.13
CA VAL A 25 13.29 11.68 -8.83
C VAL A 25 14.24 11.00 -7.85
N TYR A 26 14.23 9.68 -7.79
CA TYR A 26 15.12 8.91 -6.90
C TYR A 26 16.60 9.10 -7.24
N GLU A 27 16.95 9.06 -8.52
CA GLU A 27 18.35 9.25 -8.94
C GLU A 27 18.89 10.64 -8.59
N ARG A 28 18.02 11.67 -8.59
CA ARG A 28 18.42 13.04 -8.24
C ARG A 28 18.41 13.31 -6.73
N HIS A 29 17.54 12.66 -5.97
CA HIS A 29 17.23 13.08 -4.60
C HIS A 29 17.12 11.95 -3.55
N GLY A 30 17.29 10.69 -3.94
CA GLY A 30 17.05 9.52 -3.08
C GLY A 30 15.57 9.39 -2.67
N ALA A 31 15.31 9.00 -1.43
CA ALA A 31 13.95 8.82 -0.90
C ALA A 31 13.14 10.14 -0.74
N PHE A 32 13.71 11.28 -1.12
CA PHE A 32 13.11 12.61 -1.24
C PHE A 32 11.93 12.93 -0.30
N PRO A 33 12.17 13.05 1.01
CA PRO A 33 11.12 13.37 1.97
C PRO A 33 10.59 14.79 1.78
N TYR A 34 9.28 14.95 1.98
CA TYR A 34 8.61 16.24 2.12
C TYR A 34 9.24 17.03 3.27
N SER A 35 9.63 18.28 3.01
CA SER A 35 10.34 19.15 3.95
C SER A 35 9.49 20.29 4.52
N GLY A 36 8.22 20.39 4.13
CA GLY A 36 7.30 21.39 4.65
C GLY A 36 6.66 20.98 5.97
N ASP A 37 5.89 21.90 6.57
CA ASP A 37 5.15 21.65 7.80
C ASP A 37 3.92 20.77 7.53
N LEU A 38 4.04 19.48 7.87
CA LEU A 38 2.92 18.54 7.83
C LEU A 38 2.13 18.60 9.14
N ILE A 39 1.17 19.53 9.23
CA ILE A 39 0.42 19.80 10.47
C ILE A 39 -0.62 18.72 10.80
N SER A 40 -1.33 18.21 9.79
CA SER A 40 -2.33 17.15 9.99
C SER A 40 -2.65 16.44 8.68
N VAL A 41 -2.96 15.15 8.77
CA VAL A 41 -3.51 14.37 7.66
C VAL A 41 -4.69 13.57 8.19
N THR A 42 -5.81 13.61 7.47
CA THR A 42 -7.02 12.85 7.79
C THR A 42 -7.35 11.93 6.62
N TYR A 43 -7.43 10.64 6.90
CA TYR A 43 -7.89 9.64 5.95
C TYR A 43 -9.29 9.19 6.35
N LEU A 44 -10.22 9.31 5.41
CA LEU A 44 -11.55 8.74 5.55
C LEU A 44 -11.61 7.49 4.66
N PRO A 45 -11.96 6.32 5.21
CA PRO A 45 -12.22 5.15 4.39
C PRO A 45 -13.30 5.50 3.36
N GLY A 46 -12.99 5.26 2.08
CA GLY A 46 -13.99 5.30 1.02
C GLY A 46 -14.78 4.00 0.95
N GLU A 47 -15.62 3.89 -0.09
CA GLU A 47 -16.24 2.61 -0.44
C GLU A 47 -15.15 1.54 -0.67
N PRO A 48 -15.40 0.28 -0.28
CA PRO A 48 -14.47 -0.80 -0.58
C PRO A 48 -14.18 -0.85 -2.08
N ALA A 49 -12.90 -0.99 -2.42
CA ALA A 49 -12.52 -1.23 -3.82
C ALA A 49 -13.13 -2.55 -4.31
N ASP A 50 -13.33 -2.70 -5.62
CA ASP A 50 -13.85 -3.94 -6.23
C ASP A 50 -13.02 -5.18 -5.86
N TYR A 51 -11.76 -4.97 -5.46
CA TYR A 51 -10.91 -5.95 -4.77
C TYR A 51 -10.97 -5.74 -3.26
N ASP A 52 -12.15 -5.90 -2.64
CA ASP A 52 -12.30 -5.67 -1.19
C ASP A 52 -11.33 -6.59 -0.45
N PRO A 53 -10.41 -6.05 0.38
CA PRO A 53 -9.47 -6.85 1.16
C PRO A 53 -10.15 -7.93 2.00
N ARG A 54 -11.42 -7.76 2.38
CA ARG A 54 -12.23 -8.77 3.08
C ARG A 54 -12.60 -9.95 2.18
N GLU A 55 -12.94 -9.70 0.92
CA GLU A 55 -13.21 -10.75 -0.07
C GLU A 55 -11.92 -11.51 -0.40
N VAL A 56 -10.81 -10.79 -0.53
CA VAL A 56 -9.49 -11.40 -0.71
C VAL A 56 -9.10 -12.24 0.51
N LEU A 57 -9.33 -11.75 1.73
CA LEU A 57 -9.06 -12.49 2.97
C LEU A 57 -9.97 -13.72 3.11
N ALA A 58 -11.24 -13.62 2.74
CA ALA A 58 -12.17 -14.74 2.74
C ALA A 58 -11.72 -15.83 1.76
N ALA A 59 -11.34 -15.44 0.54
CA ALA A 59 -10.80 -16.36 -0.46
C ALA A 59 -9.50 -17.04 0.03
N LEU A 60 -8.61 -16.31 0.71
CA LEU A 60 -7.38 -16.87 1.28
C LEU A 60 -7.68 -17.87 2.41
N ARG A 61 -8.65 -17.61 3.28
CA ARG A 61 -9.07 -18.55 4.34
C ARG A 61 -9.66 -19.82 3.75
N ALA A 62 -10.57 -19.70 2.79
CA ALA A 62 -11.18 -20.86 2.12
C ALA A 62 -10.13 -21.71 1.40
N ALA A 63 -9.13 -21.08 0.76
CA ALA A 63 -8.02 -21.80 0.16
C ALA A 63 -7.21 -22.56 1.21
N ALA A 64 -6.87 -21.93 2.34
CA ALA A 64 -6.12 -22.59 3.41
C ALA A 64 -6.85 -23.81 4.01
N GLU A 65 -8.16 -23.70 4.21
CA GLU A 65 -9.01 -24.80 4.71
C GLU A 65 -9.11 -25.98 3.73
N SER A 66 -8.88 -25.76 2.43
CA SER A 66 -8.90 -26.82 1.42
C SER A 66 -7.64 -27.69 1.37
N TYR A 67 -6.60 -27.33 2.15
CA TYR A 67 -5.33 -28.06 2.25
C TYR A 67 -5.17 -28.86 3.56
N ASP A 68 -6.17 -28.86 4.45
CA ASP A 68 -6.32 -29.79 5.59
C ASP A 68 -7.23 -30.98 5.22
#